data_AF-A0A9N7QLG3-F1
#
_entry.id   AF-A0A9N7QLG3-F1
#
_cell.length_a   1.000
_cell.length_b   1.000
_cell.length_c   1.000
_cell.angle_alpha   90.00
_cell.angle_beta   90.00
_cell.angle_gamma   90.00
#
_symmetry.space_group_name_H-M   'P 1'
#
loop_
_entity.id
_entity.type
_entity.pdbx_description
1 polymer ?
#
loop_
_entity_poly.entity_id
_entity_poly.type
_entity_poly.pdbx_seq_one_letter_code
_entity_poly.pdbx_strand_id
1 'polypeptide(L)'
;MNVRRRSFTIAAAVTIDTPEAEGVLFAQGGVAGGHSLFLKDGRLHYVYNWLGERIQTISAPEPVATGTHVLTAEFRKTADDPDTFSALGTLTLYIDTEAVGDAQIATQPGTFSLTGDGLCVGRDSGSAVADYPAPFPFVGGTIDRVIVDVSGDHYVDHEKQVLAYIARD
;
A
#
# COMPACT_ATOMS: atom_id res chain seq x y z
N MET A 1 -6.91 -7.15 -8.99
CA MET A 1 -5.50 -7.61 -9.05
C MET A 1 -5.33 -8.87 -8.19
N ASN A 2 -4.35 -9.74 -8.52
CA ASN A 2 -4.03 -10.94 -7.72
C ASN A 2 -2.63 -10.83 -7.09
N VAL A 3 -2.60 -10.57 -5.79
CA VAL A 3 -1.38 -10.55 -4.95
C VAL A 3 -1.20 -11.83 -4.12
N ARG A 4 -2.02 -12.86 -4.34
CA ARG A 4 -1.99 -14.08 -3.50
C ARG A 4 -0.69 -14.86 -3.70
N ARG A 5 -0.11 -15.27 -2.56
CA ARG A 5 1.06 -16.18 -2.47
C ARG A 5 2.28 -15.72 -3.28
N ARG A 6 2.44 -14.42 -3.48
CA ARG A 6 3.55 -13.82 -4.23
C ARG A 6 4.01 -12.53 -3.59
N SER A 7 5.22 -12.12 -3.94
CA SER A 7 5.69 -10.76 -3.69
C SER A 7 4.88 -9.76 -4.53
N PHE A 8 4.74 -8.53 -4.04
CA PHE A 8 4.06 -7.45 -4.76
C PHE A 8 4.61 -6.10 -4.32
N THR A 9 4.47 -5.10 -5.19
CA THR A 9 4.88 -3.72 -4.92
C THR A 9 3.76 -2.78 -5.34
N ILE A 10 3.35 -1.90 -4.44
CA ILE A 10 2.40 -0.81 -4.71
C ILE A 10 3.19 0.49 -4.62
N ALA A 11 3.30 1.23 -5.73
CA ALA A 11 3.98 2.51 -5.80
C ALA A 11 3.00 3.59 -6.25
N ALA A 12 2.85 4.64 -5.44
CA ALA A 12 2.01 5.80 -5.72
C ALA A 12 2.88 7.02 -5.99
N ALA A 13 2.86 7.51 -7.23
CA ALA A 13 3.44 8.78 -7.61
C ALA A 13 2.46 9.89 -7.24
N VAL A 14 2.87 10.78 -6.33
CA VAL A 14 2.02 11.82 -5.77
C VAL A 14 2.74 13.15 -5.74
N THR A 15 1.97 14.23 -5.79
CA THR A 15 2.42 15.55 -5.35
C THR A 15 1.72 15.88 -4.04
N ILE A 16 2.50 16.19 -3.01
CA ILE A 16 2.04 16.63 -1.69
C ILE A 16 2.09 18.16 -1.68
N ASP A 17 0.92 18.80 -1.72
CA ASP A 17 0.79 20.27 -1.77
C ASP A 17 0.84 20.90 -0.37
N THR A 18 0.39 20.17 0.64
CA THR A 18 0.29 20.65 2.04
C THR A 18 0.84 19.64 3.04
N PRO A 19 1.48 20.05 4.14
CA PRO A 19 1.91 19.15 5.22
C PRO A 19 0.77 18.32 5.84
N GLU A 20 -0.47 18.80 5.73
CA GLU A 20 -1.68 18.15 6.23
C GLU A 20 -2.29 17.15 5.22
N ALA A 21 -1.58 16.81 4.14
CA ALA A 21 -2.08 15.86 3.15
C ALA A 21 -2.41 14.51 3.81
N GLU A 22 -3.62 14.01 3.51
CA GLU A 22 -4.14 12.79 4.09
C GLU A 22 -5.07 12.08 3.11
N GLY A 23 -5.32 10.80 3.35
CA GLY A 23 -6.26 9.98 2.61
C GLY A 23 -5.61 8.78 1.93
N VAL A 24 -6.47 7.97 1.33
CA VAL A 24 -6.10 6.71 0.69
C VAL A 24 -5.40 6.95 -0.63
N LEU A 25 -4.20 6.39 -0.79
CA LEU A 25 -3.49 6.37 -2.07
C LEU A 25 -3.93 5.17 -2.90
N PHE A 26 -4.01 4.01 -2.25
CA PHE A 26 -4.43 2.74 -2.82
C PHE A 26 -5.17 1.92 -1.77
N ALA A 27 -6.28 1.29 -2.16
CA ALA A 27 -6.94 0.28 -1.35
C ALA A 27 -7.45 -0.87 -2.21
N GLN A 28 -7.41 -2.10 -1.69
CA GLN A 28 -8.11 -3.24 -2.27
C GLN A 28 -8.66 -4.14 -1.15
N GLY A 29 -9.95 -4.45 -1.21
CA GLY A 29 -10.66 -5.19 -0.16
C GLY A 29 -11.34 -4.27 0.86
N GLY A 30 -11.65 -4.79 2.05
CA GLY A 30 -12.41 -4.05 3.06
C GLY A 30 -12.27 -4.67 4.45
N VAL A 31 -13.27 -4.47 5.32
CA VAL A 31 -13.25 -4.92 6.73
C VAL A 31 -13.09 -6.44 6.89
N ALA A 32 -13.57 -7.23 5.92
CA ALA A 32 -13.46 -8.69 5.90
C ALA A 32 -12.12 -9.20 5.33
N GLY A 33 -11.16 -8.31 5.09
CA GLY A 33 -9.86 -8.62 4.51
C GLY A 33 -9.53 -7.69 3.35
N GLY A 34 -8.31 -7.15 3.37
CA GLY A 34 -7.86 -6.14 2.42
C GLY A 34 -6.48 -5.60 2.74
N HIS A 35 -6.04 -4.67 1.91
CA HIS A 35 -4.85 -3.88 2.18
C HIS A 35 -4.99 -2.45 1.66
N SER A 36 -4.29 -1.52 2.29
CA SER A 36 -4.38 -0.10 1.98
C SER A 36 -3.05 0.59 2.22
N LEU A 37 -2.67 1.46 1.30
CA LEU A 37 -1.56 2.41 1.39
C LEU A 37 -2.19 3.81 1.45
N PHE A 38 -1.88 4.57 2.49
CA PHE A 38 -2.55 5.84 2.77
C PHE A 38 -1.65 6.82 3.54
N LEU A 39 -1.99 8.11 3.49
CA LEU A 39 -1.45 9.13 4.37
C LEU A 39 -2.44 9.41 5.50
N LYS A 40 -1.93 9.53 6.74
CA LYS A 40 -2.70 9.96 7.92
C LYS A 40 -1.75 10.68 8.87
N ASP A 41 -2.19 11.80 9.45
CA ASP A 41 -1.36 12.61 10.34
C ASP A 41 0.01 12.98 9.71
N GLY A 42 0.00 13.26 8.40
CA GLY A 42 1.18 13.58 7.58
C GLY A 42 2.12 12.40 7.30
N ARG A 43 1.81 11.18 7.74
CA ARG A 43 2.70 10.02 7.69
C ARG A 43 2.21 8.95 6.71
N LEU A 44 3.15 8.24 6.11
CA LEU A 44 2.86 7.10 5.25
C LEU A 44 2.52 5.86 6.08
N HIS A 45 1.41 5.21 5.75
CA HIS A 45 0.95 4.00 6.39
C HIS A 45 0.60 2.92 5.37
N TYR A 46 0.88 1.68 5.75
CA TYR A 46 0.31 0.51 5.10
C TYR A 46 -0.34 -0.40 6.10
N VAL A 47 -1.52 -0.91 5.74
CA VAL A 47 -2.22 -1.93 6.51
C VAL A 47 -2.49 -3.14 5.64
N TYR A 48 -2.23 -4.31 6.21
CA TYR A 48 -2.78 -5.58 5.74
C TYR A 48 -3.80 -6.09 6.77
N ASN A 49 -5.07 -6.05 6.41
CA ASN A 49 -6.16 -6.67 7.16
C ASN A 49 -6.28 -8.14 6.72
N TRP A 50 -5.80 -9.06 7.55
CA TRP A 50 -5.98 -10.49 7.33
C TRP A 50 -7.34 -10.92 7.89
N LEU A 51 -8.32 -11.08 6.99
CA LEU A 51 -9.66 -11.62 7.27
C LEU A 51 -10.44 -10.97 8.43
N GLY A 52 -10.12 -9.73 8.81
CA GLY A 52 -10.72 -9.04 9.96
C GLY A 52 -10.17 -9.49 11.33
N GLU A 53 -9.30 -10.49 11.37
CA GLU A 53 -8.78 -11.08 12.61
C GLU A 53 -7.40 -10.53 12.99
N ARG A 54 -6.57 -10.22 11.99
CA ARG A 54 -5.21 -9.74 12.22
C ARG A 54 -4.93 -8.50 11.37
N ILE A 55 -4.96 -7.35 12.01
CA ILE A 55 -4.61 -6.06 11.41
C ILE A 55 -3.11 -5.82 11.58
N GLN A 56 -2.38 -5.73 10.45
CA GLN A 56 -0.93 -5.60 10.43
C GLN A 56 -0.58 -4.23 9.84
N THR A 57 -0.11 -3.32 10.69
CA THR A 57 0.15 -1.92 10.34
C THR A 57 1.64 -1.64 10.33
N ILE A 58 2.10 -0.96 9.29
CA ILE A 58 3.45 -0.39 9.17
C ILE A 58 3.27 1.11 8.94
N SER A 59 4.08 1.92 9.61
CA SER A 59 3.99 3.39 9.58
C SER A 59 5.38 3.99 9.45
N ALA A 60 5.53 5.01 8.60
CA ALA A 60 6.75 5.79 8.55
C ALA A 60 6.94 6.60 9.87
N PRO A 61 8.18 6.68 10.39
CA PRO A 61 8.52 7.36 11.63
C PRO A 61 8.57 8.88 11.47
N GLU A 62 8.57 9.40 10.25
CA GLU A 62 8.55 10.83 9.97
C GLU A 62 7.42 11.20 8.98
N PRO A 63 6.90 12.43 9.03
CA PRO A 63 5.96 12.93 8.03
C PRO A 63 6.58 12.97 6.63
N VAL A 64 5.74 12.81 5.61
CA VAL A 64 6.12 13.03 4.20
C VAL A 64 6.24 14.53 3.95
N ALA A 65 7.35 14.96 3.36
CA ALA A 65 7.55 16.36 3.00
C ALA A 65 6.60 16.80 1.87
N THR A 66 6.44 18.11 1.70
CA THR A 66 5.77 18.64 0.52
C THR A 66 6.66 18.47 -0.72
N GLY A 67 6.02 18.28 -1.88
CA GLY A 67 6.70 18.03 -3.14
C GLY A 67 6.24 16.74 -3.82
N THR A 68 6.95 16.37 -4.89
CA THR A 68 6.68 15.15 -5.65
C THR A 68 7.42 13.98 -5.02
N HIS A 69 6.70 12.91 -4.74
CA HIS A 69 7.23 11.70 -4.11
C HIS A 69 6.70 10.43 -4.77
N VAL A 70 7.47 9.36 -4.66
CA VAL A 70 7.00 7.99 -4.88
C VAL A 70 6.84 7.31 -3.53
N LEU A 71 5.60 7.05 -3.12
CA LEU A 71 5.27 6.40 -1.86
C LEU A 71 4.97 4.93 -2.11
N THR A 72 5.74 4.05 -1.48
CA THR A 72 5.75 2.62 -1.84
C THR A 72 5.53 1.70 -0.66
N ALA A 73 4.79 0.62 -0.89
CA ALA A 73 4.78 -0.57 -0.05
C ALA A 73 5.20 -1.80 -0.86
N GLU A 74 6.27 -2.46 -0.44
CA GLU A 74 6.81 -3.67 -1.06
C GLU A 74 6.65 -4.84 -0.11
N PHE A 75 5.93 -5.89 -0.53
CA PHE A 75 5.92 -7.17 0.16
C PHE A 75 6.84 -8.15 -0.55
N ARG A 76 7.87 -8.62 0.17
CA ARG A 76 8.78 -9.68 -0.27
C ARG A 76 8.43 -10.98 0.43
N LYS A 77 7.81 -11.90 -0.30
CA LYS A 77 7.51 -13.24 0.18
C LYS A 77 8.80 -14.01 0.44
N THR A 78 8.89 -14.66 1.60
CA THR A 78 10.01 -15.51 2.00
C THR A 78 9.59 -16.95 2.27
N ALA A 79 8.32 -17.19 2.65
CA ALA A 79 7.79 -18.52 2.90
C ALA A 79 6.27 -18.60 2.66
N ASP A 80 5.72 -19.80 2.77
CA ASP A 80 4.29 -20.05 2.93
C ASP A 80 4.07 -20.67 4.31
N ASP A 81 3.04 -20.20 5.01
CA ASP A 81 2.56 -20.83 6.23
C ASP A 81 1.86 -22.15 5.89
N PRO A 82 2.27 -23.30 6.45
CA PRO A 82 1.75 -24.60 6.04
C PRO A 82 0.29 -24.86 6.47
N ASP A 83 -0.19 -24.19 7.50
CA ASP A 83 -1.52 -24.43 8.08
C ASP A 83 -2.57 -23.49 7.48
N THR A 84 -2.21 -22.21 7.34
CA THR A 84 -3.10 -21.16 6.83
C THR A 84 -2.92 -20.91 5.34
N PHE A 85 -1.83 -21.42 4.74
CA PHE A 85 -1.40 -21.11 3.38
C PHE A 85 -1.20 -19.62 3.08
N SER A 86 -0.95 -18.84 4.12
CA SER A 86 -0.60 -17.43 4.02
C SER A 86 0.79 -17.29 3.41
N ALA A 87 0.98 -16.32 2.52
CA ALA A 87 2.33 -15.89 2.17
C ALA A 87 2.93 -15.17 3.38
N LEU A 88 4.11 -15.59 3.81
CA LEU A 88 4.87 -14.93 4.87
C LEU A 88 6.00 -14.14 4.23
N GLY A 89 6.29 -12.97 4.77
CA GLY A 89 7.32 -12.12 4.22
C GLY A 89 7.49 -10.80 4.93
N THR A 90 8.42 -10.00 4.42
CA THR A 90 8.67 -8.65 4.92
C THR A 90 7.90 -7.67 4.06
N LEU A 91 7.13 -6.78 4.68
CA LEU A 91 6.62 -5.58 4.02
C LEU A 91 7.48 -4.40 4.41
N THR A 92 8.03 -3.70 3.41
CA THR A 92 8.84 -2.48 3.59
C THR A 92 8.13 -1.29 2.95
N LEU A 93 8.10 -0.17 3.67
CA LEU A 93 7.69 1.13 3.19
C LEU A 93 8.89 1.90 2.67
N TYR A 94 8.70 2.57 1.53
CA TYR A 94 9.66 3.52 1.00
C TYR A 94 9.02 4.88 0.75
N ILE A 95 9.77 5.93 1.05
CA ILE A 95 9.54 7.28 0.52
C ILE A 95 10.67 7.52 -0.46
N ASP A 96 10.32 7.65 -1.73
CA ASP A 96 11.27 7.65 -2.84
C ASP A 96 12.14 6.38 -2.81
N THR A 97 13.46 6.54 -2.65
CA THR A 97 14.42 5.42 -2.54
C THR A 97 14.63 4.95 -1.09
N GLU A 98 14.19 5.72 -0.10
CA GLU A 98 14.56 5.52 1.30
C GLU A 98 13.59 4.57 1.98
N ALA A 99 14.11 3.47 2.55
CA ALA A 99 13.31 2.57 3.38
C ALA A 99 13.01 3.24 4.72
N VAL A 100 11.73 3.48 5.00
CA VAL A 100 11.28 4.24 6.18
C VAL A 100 10.61 3.38 7.24
N GLY A 101 10.29 2.11 6.95
CA GLY A 101 9.79 1.18 7.96
C GLY A 101 9.49 -0.18 7.38
N ASP A 102 9.55 -1.21 8.20
CA ASP A 102 9.26 -2.58 7.78
C ASP A 102 8.62 -3.42 8.89
N ALA A 103 7.95 -4.51 8.49
CA ALA A 103 7.48 -5.54 9.41
C ALA A 103 7.34 -6.90 8.72
N GLN A 104 7.44 -7.97 9.51
CA GLN A 104 6.99 -9.30 9.07
C GLN A 104 5.46 -9.34 9.05
N ILE A 105 4.88 -9.70 7.91
CA ILE A 105 3.43 -9.85 7.75
C ILE A 105 3.05 -11.20 7.13
N ALA A 106 1.79 -11.56 7.32
CA ALA A 106 1.13 -12.68 6.67
C ALA A 106 0.01 -12.19 5.75
N THR A 107 -0.05 -12.68 4.51
CA THR A 107 -1.12 -12.34 3.55
C THR A 107 -2.20 -13.42 3.53
N GLN A 108 -3.48 -13.06 3.37
CA GLN A 108 -4.56 -14.06 3.32
C GLN A 108 -4.49 -14.97 2.08
N PRO A 109 -4.86 -16.26 2.20
CA PRO A 109 -4.84 -17.22 1.08
C PRO A 109 -5.99 -16.98 0.07
N GLY A 110 -7.06 -16.30 0.48
CA GLY A 110 -8.28 -16.06 -0.29
C GLY A 110 -8.28 -14.76 -1.08
N THR A 111 -9.29 -14.58 -1.95
CA THR A 111 -9.53 -13.31 -2.64
C THR A 111 -10.00 -12.24 -1.67
N PHE A 112 -9.58 -11.00 -1.89
CA PHE A 112 -10.26 -9.84 -1.34
C PHE A 112 -11.65 -9.68 -1.97
N SER A 113 -12.44 -8.74 -1.46
CA SER A 113 -13.74 -8.35 -2.04
C SER A 113 -14.88 -9.35 -1.84
N LEU A 114 -14.87 -10.16 -0.78
CA LEU A 114 -16.05 -10.98 -0.40
C LEU A 114 -17.31 -10.11 -0.21
N THR A 115 -17.13 -8.84 0.14
CA THR A 115 -18.18 -7.83 0.35
C THR A 115 -18.34 -6.84 -0.81
N GLY A 116 -17.65 -7.04 -1.94
CA GLY A 116 -17.77 -6.16 -3.12
C GLY A 116 -16.77 -5.00 -3.19
N ASP A 117 -15.90 -4.82 -2.19
CA ASP A 117 -14.90 -3.76 -2.17
C ASP A 117 -13.72 -4.08 -3.11
N GLY A 118 -13.73 -3.46 -4.28
CA GLY A 118 -12.74 -3.66 -5.35
C GLY A 118 -11.41 -2.96 -5.08
N LEU A 119 -10.66 -2.67 -6.15
CA LEU A 119 -9.46 -1.84 -6.08
C LEU A 119 -9.85 -0.37 -6.29
N CYS A 120 -9.39 0.50 -5.41
CA CYS A 120 -9.64 1.93 -5.43
C CYS A 120 -8.31 2.71 -5.33
N VAL A 121 -8.28 3.89 -5.97
CA VAL A 121 -7.18 4.86 -5.92
C VAL A 121 -7.76 6.20 -5.47
N GLY A 122 -7.05 6.89 -4.58
CA GLY A 122 -7.49 8.20 -4.06
C GLY A 122 -8.63 8.16 -3.05
N ARG A 123 -9.16 6.98 -2.72
CA ARG A 123 -10.24 6.75 -1.73
C ARG A 123 -10.41 5.26 -1.44
N ASP A 124 -11.11 4.94 -0.37
CA ASP A 124 -11.62 3.60 -0.06
C ASP A 124 -13.15 3.61 -0.09
N SER A 125 -13.76 3.41 -1.26
CA SER A 125 -15.21 3.63 -1.47
C SER A 125 -16.12 2.58 -0.82
N GLY A 126 -15.53 1.59 -0.16
CA GLY A 126 -16.18 0.46 0.45
C GLY A 126 -16.28 0.55 1.97
N SER A 127 -16.13 -0.60 2.62
CA SER A 127 -15.82 -0.66 4.04
C SER A 127 -14.33 -0.36 4.28
N ALA A 128 -14.02 0.44 5.29
CA ALA A 128 -12.64 0.81 5.59
C ALA A 128 -11.76 -0.43 5.81
N VAL A 129 -10.66 -0.53 5.07
CA VAL A 129 -9.65 -1.58 5.25
C VAL A 129 -8.86 -1.40 6.55
N ALA A 130 -8.65 -0.16 6.97
CA ALA A 130 -7.80 0.23 8.10
C ALA A 130 -8.53 1.22 9.03
N ASP A 131 -7.84 1.68 10.08
CA ASP A 131 -8.35 2.66 11.04
C ASP A 131 -8.35 4.10 10.45
N TYR A 132 -9.23 4.32 9.48
CA TYR A 132 -9.61 5.63 8.93
C TYR A 132 -11.11 5.63 8.55
N PRO A 133 -11.77 6.79 8.50
CA PRO A 133 -13.18 6.87 8.09
C PRO A 133 -13.31 6.74 6.57
N ALA A 134 -13.89 5.64 6.08
CA ALA A 134 -14.25 5.55 4.66
C ALA A 134 -15.20 6.69 4.23
N PRO A 135 -14.98 7.35 3.08
CA PRO A 135 -14.10 6.93 2.00
C PRO A 135 -12.65 7.44 2.07
N PHE A 136 -12.28 8.15 3.14
CA PHE A 136 -10.98 8.76 3.39
C PHE A 136 -10.28 9.27 2.11
N PRO A 137 -10.92 10.23 1.40
CA PRO A 137 -10.43 10.68 0.11
C PRO A 137 -9.07 11.36 0.26
N PHE A 138 -8.21 11.17 -0.73
CA PHE A 138 -6.93 11.86 -0.77
C PHE A 138 -7.12 13.36 -1.00
N VAL A 139 -6.61 14.17 -0.07
CA VAL A 139 -6.67 15.63 -0.06
C VAL A 139 -5.29 16.21 0.29
N GLY A 140 -5.09 17.50 -0.01
CA GLY A 140 -3.80 18.16 0.22
C GLY A 140 -2.70 17.75 -0.77
N GLY A 141 -3.09 17.16 -1.90
CA GLY A 141 -2.18 16.71 -2.95
C GLY A 141 -2.91 16.16 -4.17
N THR A 142 -2.13 15.67 -5.13
CA THR A 142 -2.62 14.97 -6.34
C THR A 142 -1.93 13.61 -6.48
N ILE A 143 -2.69 12.58 -6.87
CA ILE A 143 -2.14 11.29 -7.29
C ILE A 143 -1.98 11.33 -8.81
N ASP A 144 -0.75 11.25 -9.30
CA ASP A 144 -0.47 11.19 -10.73
C ASP A 144 -0.73 9.77 -11.25
N ARG A 145 -0.14 8.77 -10.58
CA ARG A 145 -0.23 7.37 -10.99
C ARG A 145 -0.05 6.43 -9.81
N VAL A 146 -0.77 5.31 -9.85
CA VAL A 146 -0.49 4.16 -9.00
C VAL A 146 -0.10 2.98 -9.87
N ILE A 147 1.07 2.42 -9.59
CA ILE A 147 1.58 1.21 -10.24
C ILE A 147 1.52 0.09 -9.22
N VAL A 148 0.99 -1.05 -9.66
CA VAL A 148 1.06 -2.26 -8.84
C VAL A 148 1.75 -3.36 -9.62
N ASP A 149 2.92 -3.75 -9.12
CA ASP A 149 3.71 -4.83 -9.67
C ASP A 149 3.45 -6.12 -8.89
N VAL A 150 3.25 -7.21 -9.62
CA VAL A 150 3.02 -8.56 -9.11
C VAL A 150 3.98 -9.57 -9.75
N SER A 151 5.03 -9.09 -10.43
CA SER A 151 6.16 -9.86 -10.98
C SER A 151 6.94 -10.55 -9.86
N GLY A 152 7.10 -9.84 -8.74
CA GLY A 152 7.92 -10.21 -7.59
C GLY A 152 9.35 -9.67 -7.61
N ASP A 153 9.67 -8.79 -8.56
CA ASP A 153 10.95 -8.08 -8.62
C ASP A 153 11.10 -7.08 -7.46
N HIS A 154 12.35 -6.80 -7.09
CA HIS A 154 12.66 -5.90 -5.98
C HIS A 154 12.37 -4.43 -6.35
N TYR A 155 11.79 -3.68 -5.41
CA TYR A 155 11.39 -2.29 -5.64
C TYR A 155 12.52 -1.42 -6.16
N VAL A 156 13.73 -1.48 -5.58
CA VAL A 156 14.86 -0.63 -6.05
C VAL A 156 15.19 -0.87 -7.53
N ASP A 157 14.99 -2.09 -8.02
CA ASP A 157 15.19 -2.40 -9.44
C ASP A 157 14.04 -1.83 -10.30
N HIS A 158 12.81 -1.83 -9.76
CA HIS A 158 11.61 -1.33 -10.42
C HIS A 158 11.43 0.19 -10.32
N GLU A 159 11.91 0.85 -9.26
CA GLU A 159 11.78 2.27 -9.01
C GLU A 159 12.36 3.07 -10.17
N LYS A 160 13.55 2.72 -10.67
CA LYS A 160 14.13 3.38 -11.85
C LYS A 160 13.23 3.27 -13.08
N GLN A 161 12.50 2.17 -13.20
CA GLN A 161 11.53 1.99 -14.27
C GLN A 161 10.27 2.82 -14.01
N VAL A 162 9.75 2.84 -12.78
CA VAL A 162 8.60 3.66 -12.35
C VAL A 162 8.88 5.15 -12.51
N LEU A 163 10.00 5.64 -11.99
CA LEU A 163 10.47 7.01 -12.19
C LEU A 163 10.67 7.31 -13.68
N ALA A 164 11.19 6.37 -14.48
CA ALA A 164 11.26 6.55 -15.94
C ALA A 164 9.88 6.55 -16.62
N TYR A 165 8.88 5.85 -16.07
CA TYR A 165 7.49 5.89 -16.55
C TYR A 165 6.76 7.19 -16.15
N ILE A 166 7.15 7.80 -15.02
CA ILE A 166 6.65 9.09 -14.53
C ILE A 166 7.32 10.26 -15.30
N ALA A 167 8.63 10.18 -15.55
CA ALA A 167 9.40 11.21 -16.25
C ALA A 167 9.18 11.25 -17.78
N ARG A 168 8.27 10.43 -18.32
CA ARG A 168 8.02 10.29 -19.77
C ARG A 168 6.89 11.16 -20.32
N ASP A 169 6.41 12.13 -19.55
CA ASP A 169 5.39 13.10 -19.97
C ASP A 169 6.01 14.50 -20.23
#